data_AF-A0A496PS94-F1
#
_entry.id   AF-A0A496PS94-F1
#
_cell.length_a   1.000
_cell.length_b   1.000
_cell.length_c   1.000
_cell.angle_alpha   90.00
_cell.angle_beta   90.00
_cell.angle_gamma   90.00
#
_symmetry.space_group_name_H-M   'P 1'
#
loop_
_entity.id
_entity.type
_entity.pdbx_description
1 polymer ?
#
loop_
_entity_poly.entity_id
_entity_poly.type
_entity_poly.pdbx_seq_one_letter_code
_entity_poly.pdbx_strand_id
1 'polypeptide(L)'
;MFRFSFFSRVITTFLIVLIMLPVLVFSGQVNTREAVENIYYYFDLLVSGNIESARDLWTEPVIERSGRFGIEYDGIPLKLDCTSPVMQNLPALRDNLFRSIRQIMSLDGNEYFTAEYSVLVDGEKVTHLYYSYYDGEYFWLTHPQDYYACDWPVLESKYFRIHCHPDRRIFLNQVTLDEADRFVKVMAESLGMLRADLKTIQEKKIEYFYCPSDSIVEKITGVRVRGMLDLPTNDIISAYFPHFHEVAHLLVNIRLGKLPMYTQPLLSEGLAVYLGGRWGKSTVTLNYLAGFLQDQKLVEIDSIITMDYFKQHSSADMSYPVAGLFTAYLVDALEMDKFLNLYLSLSGSYDELLRMEETIVKQKISDALEVADWPTVLQNYKAYSQRKLGEEAAFTPGGIDEGEKIIEDKGILVVENRKWIAVKISGDELQPQAGDLYFGPDESLVGQRSLLYEEQGNNFEMLSGYRYGLRFDANEAGLYDFVTNQLLGKFINGLTPSDEYLSAEDGTIAFKFRKELTGKVIPHDGAYELIIKK
;
A
#
# COMPACT_ATOMS: atom_id res chain seq x y z
N MET A 1 34.92 -47.94 -48.89
CA MET A 1 34.20 -48.17 -50.15
C MET A 1 33.45 -46.87 -50.47
N PHE A 2 33.72 -46.29 -51.66
CA PHE A 2 33.08 -45.11 -52.30
C PHE A 2 33.05 -43.78 -51.50
N ARG A 3 33.98 -42.83 -51.71
CA ARG A 3 34.07 -41.84 -52.82
C ARG A 3 32.75 -41.12 -53.13
N PHE A 4 32.70 -39.82 -52.82
CA PHE A 4 32.42 -38.79 -53.84
C PHE A 4 33.10 -37.48 -53.49
N SER A 5 33.52 -36.79 -54.55
CA SER A 5 34.47 -35.70 -54.63
C SER A 5 33.80 -34.39 -55.03
N PHE A 6 34.44 -33.29 -54.65
CA PHE A 6 34.56 -32.04 -55.42
C PHE A 6 33.29 -31.23 -55.71
N PHE A 7 33.22 -30.04 -55.11
CA PHE A 7 33.05 -28.81 -55.89
C PHE A 7 33.84 -27.66 -55.25
N SER A 8 34.74 -27.10 -56.05
CA SER A 8 35.52 -25.89 -55.80
C SER A 8 34.62 -24.66 -55.99
N ARG A 9 34.61 -23.74 -55.02
CA ARG A 9 34.29 -22.33 -55.25
C ARG A 9 35.28 -21.46 -54.50
N VAL A 10 36.12 -20.81 -55.29
CA VAL A 10 36.92 -19.64 -54.91
C VAL A 10 35.96 -18.55 -54.45
N ILE A 11 36.05 -18.13 -53.18
CA ILE A 11 35.49 -16.88 -52.69
C ILE A 11 36.66 -16.01 -52.25
N THR A 12 36.81 -14.93 -53.00
CA THR A 12 37.76 -13.84 -52.78
C THR A 12 37.49 -13.19 -51.43
N THR A 13 38.44 -13.32 -50.51
CA THR A 13 38.44 -12.61 -49.22
C THR A 13 38.64 -11.11 -49.48
N PHE A 14 37.56 -10.32 -49.49
CA PHE A 14 37.66 -8.88 -49.35
C PHE A 14 37.90 -8.56 -47.86
N LEU A 15 39.15 -8.26 -47.54
CA LEU A 15 39.55 -7.69 -46.25
C LEU A 15 39.07 -6.23 -46.22
N ILE A 16 37.84 -5.98 -45.76
CA ILE A 16 37.40 -4.62 -45.42
C ILE A 16 38.11 -4.26 -44.11
N VAL A 17 39.17 -3.47 -44.22
CA VAL A 17 39.74 -2.74 -43.09
C VAL A 17 38.72 -1.68 -42.71
N LEU A 18 37.84 -2.02 -41.77
CA LEU A 18 36.97 -1.04 -41.12
C LEU A 18 37.88 -0.18 -40.24
N ILE A 19 38.22 1.01 -40.74
CA ILE A 19 38.86 2.05 -39.92
C ILE A 19 37.81 2.43 -38.87
N MET A 20 37.92 1.86 -37.67
CA MET A 20 37.26 2.41 -36.49
C MET A 20 37.88 3.79 -36.25
N LEU A 21 37.27 4.81 -36.83
CA LEU A 21 37.44 6.17 -36.36
C LEU A 21 36.96 6.18 -34.90
N PRO A 22 37.82 6.50 -33.92
CA PRO A 22 37.34 6.78 -32.58
C PRO A 22 36.40 7.98 -32.71
N VAL A 23 35.10 7.73 -32.64
CA VAL A 23 34.14 8.80 -32.36
C VAL A 23 34.49 9.24 -30.95
N LEU A 24 35.29 10.31 -30.85
CA LEU A 24 35.42 11.09 -29.65
C LEU A 24 34.04 11.68 -29.39
N VAL A 25 33.21 10.92 -28.67
CA VAL A 25 32.02 11.45 -28.02
C VAL A 25 32.57 12.43 -26.98
N PHE A 26 32.64 13.70 -27.37
CA PHE A 26 32.76 14.78 -26.42
C PHE A 26 31.47 14.76 -25.61
N SER A 27 31.48 14.05 -24.47
CA SER A 27 30.52 14.29 -23.42
C SER A 27 30.79 15.71 -22.94
N GLY A 28 30.08 16.68 -23.52
CA GLY A 28 30.07 18.03 -23.01
C GLY A 28 29.72 17.94 -21.53
N GLN A 29 30.61 18.43 -20.66
CA GLN A 29 30.29 18.53 -19.25
C GLN A 29 29.09 19.48 -19.16
N VAL A 30 27.92 18.92 -18.84
CA VAL A 30 26.72 19.71 -18.58
C VAL A 30 27.03 20.67 -17.45
N ASN A 31 26.78 21.97 -17.69
CA ASN A 31 27.10 23.03 -16.76
C ASN A 31 26.12 22.98 -15.59
N THR A 32 26.49 22.32 -14.49
CA THR A 32 25.67 22.20 -13.28
C THR A 32 25.25 23.54 -12.68
N ARG A 33 25.90 24.65 -13.07
CA ARG A 33 25.48 26.00 -12.71
C ARG A 33 24.08 26.35 -13.24
N GLU A 34 23.73 25.93 -14.45
CA GLU A 34 22.44 26.24 -15.08
C GLU A 34 21.28 25.57 -14.33
N ALA A 35 21.46 24.33 -13.87
CA ALA A 35 20.50 23.64 -13.01
C ALA A 35 20.26 24.40 -11.69
N VAL A 36 21.31 24.92 -11.07
CA VAL A 36 21.21 25.72 -9.83
C VAL A 36 20.51 27.06 -10.10
N GLU A 37 20.83 27.72 -11.21
CA GLU A 37 20.17 28.97 -11.62
C GLU A 37 18.68 28.75 -11.91
N ASN A 38 18.30 27.60 -12.50
CA ASN A 38 16.92 27.20 -12.71
C ASN A 38 16.14 27.03 -11.40
N ILE A 39 16.70 26.33 -10.41
CA ILE A 39 16.07 26.17 -9.09
C ILE A 39 15.92 27.52 -8.37
N TYR A 40 16.92 28.41 -8.47
CA TYR A 40 16.78 29.76 -7.91
C TYR A 40 15.71 30.58 -8.63
N TYR A 41 15.56 30.42 -9.94
CA TYR A 41 14.48 31.03 -10.69
C TYR A 41 13.12 30.50 -10.24
N TYR A 42 12.98 29.19 -10.03
CA TYR A 42 11.79 28.59 -9.43
C TYR A 42 11.45 29.22 -8.07
N PHE A 43 12.42 29.35 -7.17
CA PHE A 43 12.21 30.00 -5.88
C PHE A 43 11.78 31.46 -5.99
N ASP A 44 12.34 32.22 -6.93
CA ASP A 44 11.93 33.61 -7.18
C ASP A 44 10.47 33.70 -7.65
N LEU A 45 10.02 32.77 -8.49
CA LEU A 45 8.62 32.68 -8.92
C LEU A 45 7.68 32.35 -7.76
N LEU A 46 8.06 31.44 -6.86
CA LEU A 46 7.30 31.17 -5.64
C LEU A 46 7.18 32.42 -4.77
N VAL A 47 8.29 33.11 -4.52
CA VAL A 47 8.37 34.29 -3.65
C VAL A 47 7.61 35.49 -4.22
N SER A 48 7.61 35.66 -5.54
CA SER A 48 6.87 36.72 -6.23
C SER A 48 5.37 36.41 -6.35
N GLY A 49 4.95 35.19 -6.03
CA GLY A 49 3.56 34.74 -6.17
C GLY A 49 3.18 34.38 -7.62
N ASN A 50 4.15 34.27 -8.53
CA ASN A 50 3.91 33.83 -9.90
C ASN A 50 3.88 32.29 -9.98
N ILE A 51 2.85 31.72 -9.37
CA ILE A 51 2.69 30.27 -9.20
C ILE A 51 2.48 29.55 -10.53
N GLU A 52 1.83 30.19 -11.50
CA GLU A 52 1.63 29.62 -12.84
C GLU A 52 2.96 29.40 -13.55
N SER A 53 3.84 30.42 -13.58
CA SER A 53 5.17 30.24 -14.16
C SER A 53 6.04 29.27 -13.33
N ALA A 54 5.88 29.24 -12.00
CA ALA A 54 6.61 28.28 -11.16
C ALA A 54 6.21 26.83 -11.50
N ARG A 55 4.92 26.59 -11.75
CA ARG A 55 4.39 25.30 -12.23
C ARG A 55 4.99 24.92 -13.57
N ASP A 56 5.11 25.86 -14.50
CA ASP A 56 5.63 25.63 -15.84
C ASP A 56 7.14 25.31 -15.88
N LEU A 57 7.84 25.35 -14.74
CA LEU A 57 9.22 24.85 -14.63
C LEU A 57 9.31 23.35 -14.37
N TRP A 58 8.18 22.69 -14.12
CA TRP A 58 8.11 21.25 -13.92
C TRP A 58 7.84 20.53 -15.24
N THR A 59 8.26 19.27 -15.34
CA THR A 59 7.98 18.46 -16.53
C THR A 59 6.47 18.27 -16.74
N GLU A 60 6.04 18.22 -18.00
CA GLU A 60 4.63 18.03 -18.35
C GLU A 60 3.99 16.78 -17.69
N PRO A 61 4.67 15.61 -17.62
CA PRO A 61 4.15 14.45 -16.91
C PRO A 61 3.86 14.73 -15.43
N VAL A 62 4.74 15.46 -14.72
CA VAL A 62 4.51 15.80 -13.31
C VAL A 62 3.30 16.70 -13.15
N ILE A 63 3.17 17.71 -14.02
CA ILE A 63 2.04 18.64 -14.02
C ILE A 63 0.72 17.88 -14.24
N GLU A 64 0.69 16.94 -15.19
CA GLU A 64 -0.48 16.11 -15.48
C GLU A 64 -0.87 15.26 -14.27
N ARG A 65 0.09 14.49 -13.73
CA ARG A 65 -0.17 13.58 -12.60
C ARG A 65 -0.65 14.33 -11.37
N SER A 66 -0.03 15.47 -11.05
CA SER A 66 -0.43 16.31 -9.91
C SER A 66 -1.88 16.82 -10.04
N GLY A 67 -2.28 17.27 -11.23
CA GLY A 67 -3.57 17.91 -11.47
C GLY A 67 -4.74 16.98 -11.85
N ARG A 68 -4.46 15.74 -12.27
CA ARG A 68 -5.45 14.86 -12.96
C ARG A 68 -6.75 14.57 -12.21
N PHE A 69 -6.74 14.66 -10.88
CA PHE A 69 -7.92 14.40 -10.04
C PHE A 69 -8.50 15.64 -9.37
N GLY A 70 -7.96 16.83 -9.64
CA GLY A 70 -8.47 18.08 -9.05
C GLY A 70 -8.36 18.17 -7.53
N ILE A 71 -7.46 17.39 -6.92
CA ILE A 71 -7.22 17.42 -5.46
C ILE A 71 -6.42 18.69 -5.13
N GLU A 72 -6.92 19.50 -4.21
CA GLU A 72 -6.31 20.76 -3.72
C GLU A 72 -6.06 20.71 -2.22
N TYR A 73 -4.92 21.24 -1.77
CA TYR A 73 -4.60 21.33 -0.34
C TYR A 73 -4.74 22.77 0.19
N ASP A 74 -5.42 22.93 1.32
CA ASP A 74 -5.63 24.25 1.92
C ASP A 74 -4.29 24.92 2.27
N GLY A 75 -4.13 26.18 1.86
CA GLY A 75 -2.93 26.97 2.12
C GLY A 75 -1.71 26.59 1.28
N ILE A 76 -1.83 25.62 0.35
CA ILE A 76 -0.73 25.18 -0.51
C ILE A 76 -0.95 25.70 -1.94
N PRO A 77 -0.22 26.74 -2.39
CA PRO A 77 -0.45 27.33 -3.70
C PRO A 77 -0.03 26.44 -4.87
N LEU A 78 0.98 25.57 -4.66
CA LEU A 78 1.51 24.70 -5.71
C LEU A 78 1.63 23.26 -5.21
N LYS A 79 0.66 22.43 -5.60
CA LYS A 79 0.55 21.05 -5.13
C LYS A 79 1.74 20.16 -5.48
N LEU A 80 2.31 20.31 -6.68
CA LEU A 80 3.43 19.48 -7.16
C LEU A 80 4.70 19.61 -6.30
N ASP A 81 4.74 20.56 -5.36
CA ASP A 81 5.84 20.74 -4.40
C ASP A 81 5.32 20.75 -2.96
N CYS A 82 4.09 20.26 -2.71
CA CYS A 82 3.41 20.42 -1.42
C CYS A 82 4.14 19.78 -0.25
N THR A 83 4.94 18.73 -0.48
CA THR A 83 5.72 18.04 0.55
C THR A 83 7.06 18.70 0.83
N SER A 84 7.50 19.69 0.04
CA SER A 84 8.73 20.38 0.35
C SER A 84 8.56 21.35 1.51
N PRO A 85 9.58 21.48 2.38
CA PRO A 85 9.54 22.47 3.44
C PRO A 85 9.48 23.89 2.89
N VAL A 86 9.98 24.13 1.66
CA VAL A 86 9.89 25.42 0.96
C VAL A 86 8.44 25.81 0.73
N MET A 87 7.63 24.89 0.18
CA MET A 87 6.23 25.15 -0.08
C MET A 87 5.42 25.29 1.22
N GLN A 88 5.65 24.41 2.18
CA GLN A 88 4.91 24.40 3.46
C GLN A 88 5.21 25.62 4.33
N ASN A 89 6.41 26.18 4.23
CA ASN A 89 6.88 27.29 5.08
C ASN A 89 7.37 28.49 4.27
N LEU A 90 6.80 28.71 3.08
CA LEU A 90 7.24 29.76 2.15
C LEU A 90 7.36 31.15 2.80
N PRO A 91 6.42 31.60 3.66
CA PRO A 91 6.56 32.89 4.35
C PRO A 91 7.80 32.99 5.25
N ALA A 92 8.17 31.91 5.95
CA ALA A 92 9.32 31.89 6.85
C ALA A 92 10.65 31.68 6.09
N LEU A 93 10.60 31.01 4.94
CA LEU A 93 11.78 30.67 4.15
C LEU A 93 12.14 31.70 3.08
N ARG A 94 11.24 32.65 2.77
CA ARG A 94 11.39 33.65 1.70
C ARG A 94 12.78 34.29 1.62
N ASP A 95 13.31 34.75 2.74
CA ASP A 95 14.59 35.49 2.78
C ASP A 95 15.83 34.57 2.73
N ASN A 96 15.61 33.25 2.77
CA ASN A 96 16.61 32.21 2.92
C ASN A 96 16.73 31.28 1.70
N LEU A 97 15.95 31.50 0.64
CA LEU A 97 15.93 30.63 -0.55
C LEU A 97 17.16 30.80 -1.45
N PHE A 98 17.79 31.98 -1.50
CA PHE A 98 18.96 32.21 -2.35
C PHE A 98 20.26 31.73 -1.69
N ARG A 99 21.15 31.09 -2.48
CA ARG A 99 22.42 30.49 -1.99
C ARG A 99 22.24 29.31 -1.02
N SER A 100 21.08 28.67 -1.08
CA SER A 100 20.68 27.54 -0.23
C SER A 100 21.06 26.17 -0.82
N ILE A 101 21.37 26.08 -2.12
CA ILE A 101 21.79 24.84 -2.76
C ILE A 101 23.24 24.55 -2.38
N ARG A 102 23.47 23.44 -1.67
CA ARG A 102 24.79 23.05 -1.13
C ARG A 102 25.54 22.09 -2.02
N GLN A 103 24.82 21.20 -2.66
CA GLN A 103 25.37 20.13 -3.46
C GLN A 103 24.49 19.92 -4.68
N ILE A 104 25.14 19.71 -5.83
CA ILE A 104 24.50 19.24 -7.04
C ILE A 104 25.23 18.00 -7.54
N MET A 105 24.48 16.96 -7.90
CA MET A 105 25.03 15.72 -8.42
C MET A 105 24.34 15.38 -9.74
N SER A 106 25.13 15.08 -10.75
CA SER A 106 24.66 14.39 -11.96
C SER A 106 24.35 12.94 -11.61
N LEU A 107 23.21 12.46 -12.06
CA LEU A 107 22.79 11.06 -11.97
C LEU A 107 23.22 10.30 -13.24
N ASP A 108 23.00 8.98 -13.26
CA ASP A 108 23.44 8.14 -14.38
C ASP A 108 22.84 8.65 -15.71
N GLY A 109 23.70 8.78 -16.74
CA GLY A 109 23.31 9.30 -18.06
C GLY A 109 23.48 10.81 -18.26
N ASN A 110 23.79 11.61 -17.23
CA ASN A 110 23.93 13.08 -17.30
C ASN A 110 22.68 13.86 -17.77
N GLU A 111 21.52 13.21 -17.82
CA GLU A 111 20.25 13.86 -18.12
C GLU A 111 19.50 14.24 -16.85
N TYR A 112 19.76 13.56 -15.73
CA TYR A 112 19.11 13.83 -14.45
C TYR A 112 20.09 14.36 -13.41
N PHE A 113 19.58 15.23 -12.54
CA PHE A 113 20.37 15.92 -11.53
C PHE A 113 19.62 15.96 -10.20
N THR A 114 20.35 15.93 -9.10
CA THR A 114 19.82 16.20 -7.76
C THR A 114 20.48 17.43 -7.20
N ALA A 115 19.71 18.26 -6.49
CA ALA A 115 20.18 19.46 -5.82
C ALA A 115 19.73 19.47 -4.36
N GLU A 116 20.69 19.44 -3.42
CA GLU A 116 20.40 19.52 -1.99
C GLU A 116 20.17 20.98 -1.59
N TYR A 117 18.93 21.32 -1.33
CA TYR A 117 18.54 22.52 -0.61
C TYR A 117 18.82 22.33 0.89
N SER A 118 19.56 23.26 1.50
CA SER A 118 19.82 23.24 2.94
C SER A 118 20.03 24.63 3.53
N VAL A 119 19.19 24.98 4.51
CA VAL A 119 19.28 26.25 5.27
C VAL A 119 19.07 26.04 6.77
N LEU A 120 19.47 27.03 7.57
CA LEU A 120 19.20 27.08 9.01
C LEU A 120 18.09 28.10 9.26
N VAL A 121 16.98 27.66 9.87
CA VAL A 121 15.84 28.51 10.26
C VAL A 121 15.60 28.28 11.73
N ASP A 122 15.62 29.34 12.53
CA ASP A 122 15.48 29.29 13.99
C ASP A 122 16.41 28.28 14.70
N GLY A 123 17.60 28.05 14.11
CA GLY A 123 18.60 27.11 14.63
C GLY A 123 18.41 25.66 14.17
N GLU A 124 17.35 25.35 13.44
CA GLU A 124 17.08 24.03 12.89
C GLU A 124 17.52 23.93 11.42
N LYS A 125 18.16 22.80 11.07
CA LYS A 125 18.56 22.54 9.68
C LYS A 125 17.35 22.03 8.90
N VAL A 126 16.91 22.82 7.93
CA VAL A 126 15.87 22.43 6.96
C VAL A 126 16.55 21.94 5.70
N THR A 127 16.23 20.71 5.26
CA THR A 127 16.79 20.11 4.05
C THR A 127 15.72 19.58 3.11
N HIS A 128 15.98 19.66 1.81
CA HIS A 128 15.15 19.05 0.77
C HIS A 128 16.00 18.69 -0.44
N LEU A 129 15.61 17.65 -1.18
CA LEU A 129 16.33 17.19 -2.37
C LEU A 129 15.45 17.42 -3.61
N TYR A 130 15.82 18.40 -4.43
CA TYR A 130 15.14 18.66 -5.71
C TYR A 130 15.75 17.78 -6.80
N TYR A 131 14.90 17.31 -7.72
CA TYR A 131 15.30 16.57 -8.92
C TYR A 131 15.07 17.43 -10.15
N SER A 132 15.97 17.33 -11.13
CA SER A 132 15.84 18.01 -12.40
C SER A 132 16.21 17.10 -13.57
N TYR A 133 15.57 17.31 -14.72
CA TYR A 133 15.81 16.66 -16.00
C TYR A 133 16.31 17.69 -17.01
N TYR A 134 17.35 17.36 -17.78
CA TYR A 134 17.92 18.18 -18.84
C TYR A 134 17.62 17.55 -20.20
N ASP A 135 16.88 18.26 -21.04
CA ASP A 135 16.45 17.79 -22.37
C ASP A 135 17.43 18.15 -23.51
N GLY A 136 18.56 18.79 -23.17
CA GLY A 136 19.53 19.32 -24.12
C GLY A 136 19.42 20.84 -24.35
N GLU A 137 18.33 21.47 -23.90
CA GLU A 137 18.11 22.91 -24.01
C GLU A 137 17.81 23.55 -22.65
N TYR A 138 17.03 22.88 -21.80
CA TYR A 138 16.53 23.42 -20.54
C TYR A 138 16.54 22.41 -19.39
N PHE A 139 16.59 22.92 -18.16
CA PHE A 139 16.44 22.12 -16.94
C PHE A 139 15.00 22.21 -16.45
N TRP A 140 14.35 21.06 -16.32
CA TRP A 140 12.98 20.95 -15.81
C TRP A 140 13.01 20.32 -14.44
N LEU A 141 12.24 20.85 -13.49
CA LEU A 141 11.98 20.17 -12.22
C LEU A 141 11.17 18.89 -12.45
N THR A 142 11.53 17.83 -11.76
CA THR A 142 10.86 16.53 -11.88
C THR A 142 10.80 15.82 -10.54
N HIS A 143 10.10 14.70 -10.46
CA HIS A 143 10.07 13.88 -9.25
C HIS A 143 10.99 12.65 -9.36
N PRO A 144 11.41 12.07 -8.21
CA PRO A 144 12.35 10.94 -8.19
C PRO A 144 11.85 9.72 -8.97
N GLN A 145 10.54 9.44 -8.96
CA GLN A 145 9.97 8.31 -9.69
C GLN A 145 10.19 8.41 -11.21
N ASP A 146 10.25 9.62 -11.78
CA ASP A 146 10.51 9.79 -13.21
C ASP A 146 11.95 9.43 -13.57
N TYR A 147 12.90 9.54 -12.63
CA TYR A 147 14.26 9.05 -12.82
C TYR A 147 14.37 7.54 -12.58
N TYR A 148 13.90 7.06 -11.42
CA TYR A 148 14.10 5.65 -11.03
C TYR A 148 13.28 4.65 -11.85
N ALA A 149 12.19 5.10 -12.47
CA ALA A 149 11.29 4.27 -13.27
C ALA A 149 11.21 4.72 -14.74
N CYS A 150 12.15 5.54 -15.23
CA CYS A 150 12.12 6.08 -16.60
C CYS A 150 12.04 4.99 -17.68
N ASP A 151 12.61 3.82 -17.42
CA ASP A 151 12.73 2.70 -18.34
C ASP A 151 11.89 1.48 -17.91
N TRP A 152 11.04 1.62 -16.89
CA TRP A 152 10.23 0.52 -16.41
C TRP A 152 9.10 0.22 -17.40
N PRO A 153 8.85 -1.06 -17.73
CA PRO A 153 7.71 -1.41 -18.57
C PRO A 153 6.40 -0.99 -17.93
N VAL A 154 5.51 -0.43 -18.76
CA VAL A 154 4.19 0.04 -18.35
C VAL A 154 3.11 -0.97 -18.70
N LEU A 155 2.22 -1.21 -17.74
CA LEU A 155 1.04 -2.06 -17.88
C LEU A 155 -0.20 -1.25 -17.52
N GLU A 156 -1.28 -1.42 -18.25
CA GLU A 156 -2.53 -0.74 -17.92
C GLU A 156 -3.64 -1.75 -17.59
N SER A 157 -4.43 -1.42 -16.57
CA SER A 157 -5.71 -2.06 -16.26
C SER A 157 -6.84 -1.03 -16.47
N LYS A 158 -8.05 -1.32 -15.99
CA LYS A 158 -9.16 -0.37 -16.10
C LYS A 158 -8.87 0.94 -15.37
N TYR A 159 -8.33 0.90 -14.16
CA TYR A 159 -8.08 2.10 -13.35
C TYR A 159 -6.61 2.42 -13.11
N PHE A 160 -5.67 1.53 -13.48
CA PHE A 160 -4.25 1.73 -13.20
C PHE A 160 -3.41 1.86 -14.46
N ARG A 161 -2.35 2.66 -14.35
CA ARG A 161 -1.15 2.62 -15.18
C ARG A 161 0.02 2.26 -14.27
N ILE A 162 0.62 1.10 -14.49
CA ILE A 162 1.58 0.47 -13.58
C ILE A 162 2.94 0.48 -14.25
N HIS A 163 3.83 1.34 -13.77
CA HIS A 163 5.26 1.32 -14.04
C HIS A 163 5.86 0.20 -13.19
N CYS A 164 6.20 -0.91 -13.83
CA CYS A 164 6.61 -2.11 -13.13
C CYS A 164 8.10 -2.35 -13.32
N HIS A 165 8.86 -2.44 -12.24
CA HIS A 165 10.24 -2.91 -12.36
C HIS A 165 10.27 -4.29 -13.06
N PRO A 166 11.20 -4.58 -13.99
CA PRO A 166 11.21 -5.83 -14.75
C PRO A 166 11.11 -7.09 -13.87
N ASP A 167 11.85 -7.14 -12.76
CA ASP A 167 11.83 -8.26 -11.81
C ASP A 167 10.47 -8.47 -11.11
N ARG A 168 9.60 -7.46 -11.12
CA ARG A 168 8.26 -7.53 -10.53
C ARG A 168 7.17 -7.92 -11.52
N ARG A 169 7.47 -7.88 -12.83
CA ARG A 169 6.50 -8.16 -13.90
C ARG A 169 5.82 -9.51 -13.75
N ILE A 170 6.58 -10.50 -13.29
CA ILE A 170 6.16 -11.89 -13.09
C ILE A 170 5.03 -12.06 -12.06
N PHE A 171 4.84 -11.10 -11.15
CA PHE A 171 3.78 -11.14 -10.14
C PHE A 171 2.49 -10.43 -10.60
N LEU A 172 2.51 -9.78 -11.77
CA LEU A 172 1.36 -9.06 -12.32
C LEU A 172 0.63 -9.91 -13.38
N ASN A 173 -0.25 -10.77 -12.91
CA ASN A 173 -1.18 -11.54 -13.75
C ASN A 173 -2.55 -10.82 -13.89
N GLN A 174 -3.36 -11.22 -14.87
CA GLN A 174 -4.63 -10.55 -15.17
C GLN A 174 -5.61 -10.59 -13.99
N VAL A 175 -5.68 -11.69 -13.24
CA VAL A 175 -6.59 -11.82 -12.10
C VAL A 175 -6.24 -10.80 -11.01
N THR A 176 -4.95 -10.60 -10.74
CA THR A 176 -4.48 -9.60 -9.79
C THR A 176 -4.84 -8.18 -10.24
N LEU A 177 -4.77 -7.87 -11.55
CA LEU A 177 -5.19 -6.58 -12.10
C LEU A 177 -6.71 -6.38 -11.98
N ASP A 178 -7.49 -7.41 -12.27
CA ASP A 178 -8.96 -7.36 -12.17
C ASP A 178 -9.41 -7.16 -10.72
N GLU A 179 -8.72 -7.77 -9.75
CA GLU A 179 -8.97 -7.56 -8.32
C GLU A 179 -8.60 -6.14 -7.86
N ALA A 180 -7.49 -5.58 -8.38
CA ALA A 180 -7.15 -4.17 -8.14
C ALA A 180 -8.23 -3.22 -8.67
N ASP A 181 -8.74 -3.49 -9.87
CA ASP A 181 -9.82 -2.71 -10.47
C ASP A 181 -11.16 -2.88 -9.73
N ARG A 182 -11.43 -4.09 -9.21
CA ARG A 182 -12.60 -4.38 -8.39
C ARG A 182 -12.54 -3.59 -7.07
N PHE A 183 -11.38 -3.54 -6.43
CA PHE A 183 -11.18 -2.78 -5.20
C PHE A 183 -11.55 -1.29 -5.38
N VAL A 184 -11.05 -0.64 -6.45
CA VAL A 184 -11.37 0.76 -6.74
C VAL A 184 -12.88 1.00 -6.85
N LYS A 185 -13.62 0.11 -7.53
CA LYS A 185 -15.08 0.24 -7.65
C LYS A 185 -15.79 0.10 -6.30
N VAL A 186 -15.45 -0.94 -5.53
CA VAL A 186 -16.10 -1.21 -4.24
C VAL A 186 -15.81 -0.08 -3.26
N MET A 187 -14.58 0.41 -3.21
CA MET A 187 -14.22 1.53 -2.33
C MET A 187 -14.87 2.84 -2.75
N ALA A 188 -14.95 3.12 -4.06
CA ALA A 188 -15.65 4.30 -4.54
C ALA A 188 -17.14 4.27 -4.17
N GLU A 189 -17.78 3.10 -4.22
CA GLU A 189 -19.16 2.92 -3.75
C GLU A 189 -19.26 3.14 -2.23
N SER A 190 -18.38 2.53 -1.43
CA SER A 190 -18.34 2.71 0.03
C SER A 190 -18.10 4.16 0.46
N LEU A 191 -17.32 4.92 -0.32
CA LEU A 191 -17.02 6.33 -0.10
C LEU A 191 -18.14 7.27 -0.62
N GLY A 192 -19.17 6.74 -1.27
CA GLY A 192 -20.23 7.53 -1.90
C GLY A 192 -19.73 8.43 -3.03
N MET A 193 -18.67 8.01 -3.73
CA MET A 193 -18.10 8.77 -4.85
C MET A 193 -19.07 8.87 -6.03
N LEU A 194 -18.97 9.97 -6.78
CA LEU A 194 -19.81 10.16 -7.96
C LEU A 194 -19.32 9.27 -9.11
N ARG A 195 -20.24 8.89 -10.01
CA ARG A 195 -19.87 8.19 -11.24
C ARG A 195 -18.89 8.98 -12.11
N ALA A 196 -18.94 10.31 -12.02
CA ALA A 196 -17.99 11.20 -12.70
C ALA A 196 -16.57 10.99 -12.17
N ASP A 197 -16.39 10.86 -10.86
CA ASP A 197 -15.06 10.63 -10.25
C ASP A 197 -14.48 9.30 -10.72
N LEU A 198 -15.28 8.23 -10.70
CA LEU A 198 -14.87 6.92 -11.23
C LEU A 198 -14.53 6.95 -12.72
N LYS A 199 -15.23 7.76 -13.51
CA LYS A 199 -14.92 7.96 -14.92
C LYS A 199 -13.60 8.70 -15.09
N THR A 200 -13.37 9.76 -14.31
CA THR A 200 -12.10 10.48 -14.28
C THR A 200 -10.95 9.54 -13.90
N ILE A 201 -11.10 8.71 -12.87
CA ILE A 201 -10.09 7.71 -12.48
C ILE A 201 -9.83 6.73 -13.63
N GLN A 202 -10.86 6.25 -14.31
CA GLN A 202 -10.71 5.34 -15.44
C GLN A 202 -9.97 5.98 -16.62
N GLU A 203 -10.26 7.25 -16.92
CA GLU A 203 -9.66 7.99 -18.04
C GLU A 203 -8.22 8.43 -17.76
N LYS A 204 -7.98 8.93 -16.54
CA LYS A 204 -6.69 9.49 -16.12
C LYS A 204 -5.73 8.46 -15.55
N LYS A 205 -6.25 7.33 -15.08
CA LYS A 205 -5.54 6.25 -14.41
C LYS A 205 -4.85 6.69 -13.10
N ILE A 206 -4.77 5.76 -12.17
CA ILE A 206 -3.89 5.85 -11.00
C ILE A 206 -2.50 5.40 -11.47
N GLU A 207 -1.49 6.27 -11.37
CA GLU A 207 -0.12 5.80 -11.57
C GLU A 207 0.30 4.94 -10.39
N TYR A 208 0.94 3.82 -10.70
CA TYR A 208 1.49 2.90 -9.73
C TYR A 208 2.93 2.56 -10.09
N PHE A 209 3.87 2.81 -9.17
CA PHE A 209 5.26 2.45 -9.31
C PHE A 209 5.52 1.18 -8.48
N TYR A 210 5.55 0.02 -9.15
CA TYR A 210 5.74 -1.27 -8.49
C TYR A 210 7.23 -1.59 -8.35
N CYS A 211 7.78 -1.19 -7.21
CA CYS A 211 9.20 -1.23 -6.89
C CYS A 211 9.69 -2.66 -6.58
N PRO A 212 10.97 -2.96 -6.84
CA PRO A 212 11.54 -4.27 -6.51
C PRO A 212 11.85 -4.43 -5.02
N SER A 213 11.87 -3.37 -4.21
CA SER A 213 12.12 -3.46 -2.76
C SER A 213 11.75 -2.17 -2.02
N ASP A 214 11.61 -2.27 -0.70
CA ASP A 214 11.44 -1.13 0.21
C ASP A 214 12.58 -0.10 0.11
N SER A 215 13.79 -0.53 -0.28
CA SER A 215 14.92 0.39 -0.47
C SER A 215 14.75 1.25 -1.73
N ILE A 216 14.11 0.74 -2.77
CA ILE A 216 13.75 1.57 -3.93
C ILE A 216 12.60 2.52 -3.59
N VAL A 217 11.62 2.06 -2.79
CA VAL A 217 10.57 2.95 -2.24
C VAL A 217 11.22 4.08 -1.45
N GLU A 218 12.20 3.79 -0.59
CA GLU A 218 12.95 4.80 0.17
C GLU A 218 13.68 5.81 -0.72
N LYS A 219 14.35 5.34 -1.79
CA LYS A 219 15.03 6.23 -2.73
C LYS A 219 14.08 7.18 -3.44
N ILE A 220 12.86 6.73 -3.73
CA ILE A 220 11.86 7.53 -4.44
C ILE A 220 11.14 8.49 -3.47
N THR A 221 10.73 7.99 -2.30
CA THR A 221 9.86 8.73 -1.35
C THR A 221 10.63 9.47 -0.26
N GLY A 222 11.91 9.16 -0.08
CA GLY A 222 12.74 9.63 1.03
C GLY A 222 12.51 8.89 2.36
N VAL A 223 11.58 7.93 2.43
CA VAL A 223 11.21 7.22 3.67
C VAL A 223 11.18 5.72 3.45
N ARG A 224 11.82 4.95 4.33
CA ARG A 224 11.82 3.48 4.25
C ARG A 224 10.48 2.90 4.71
N VAL A 225 9.58 2.68 3.75
CA VAL A 225 8.27 2.07 3.94
C VAL A 225 7.97 1.03 2.85
N ARG A 226 6.93 0.21 3.04
CA ARG A 226 6.44 -0.74 2.03
C ARG A 226 5.78 -0.04 0.85
N GLY A 227 5.15 1.09 1.10
CA GLY A 227 4.60 1.97 0.08
C GLY A 227 4.08 3.25 0.69
N MET A 228 3.75 4.19 -0.19
CA MET A 228 3.26 5.52 0.15
C MET A 228 2.45 6.08 -1.03
N LEU A 229 1.38 6.80 -0.73
CA LEU A 229 0.78 7.76 -1.64
C LEU A 229 1.63 9.05 -1.68
N ASP A 230 2.19 9.35 -2.85
CA ASP A 230 2.87 10.62 -3.09
C ASP A 230 1.83 11.74 -3.28
N LEU A 231 1.70 12.61 -2.28
CA LEU A 231 0.70 13.70 -2.30
C LEU A 231 0.91 14.71 -3.45
N PRO A 232 2.16 15.07 -3.83
CA PRO A 232 2.41 15.97 -4.95
C PRO A 232 1.86 15.47 -6.28
N THR A 233 2.05 14.20 -6.62
CA THR A 233 1.68 13.64 -7.93
C THR A 233 0.45 12.72 -7.91
N ASN A 234 -0.07 12.37 -6.74
CA ASN A 234 -1.11 11.34 -6.57
C ASN A 234 -0.66 9.94 -7.05
N ASP A 235 0.63 9.64 -6.99
CA ASP A 235 1.18 8.36 -7.43
C ASP A 235 1.24 7.39 -6.26
N ILE A 236 0.99 6.11 -6.51
CA ILE A 236 1.21 5.06 -5.51
C ILE A 236 2.58 4.45 -5.75
N ILE A 237 3.45 4.49 -4.75
CA ILE A 237 4.83 4.04 -4.85
C ILE A 237 5.00 2.91 -3.85
N SER A 238 5.21 1.67 -4.30
CA SER A 238 5.19 0.52 -3.39
C SER A 238 5.99 -0.68 -3.88
N ALA A 239 6.59 -1.40 -2.94
CA ALA A 239 7.24 -2.70 -3.17
C ALA A 239 6.26 -3.89 -3.18
N TYR A 240 4.96 -3.61 -3.10
CA TYR A 240 3.89 -4.60 -2.98
C TYR A 240 2.77 -4.26 -3.97
N PHE A 241 2.04 -5.24 -4.53
CA PHE A 241 0.89 -4.99 -5.40
C PHE A 241 -0.18 -6.09 -5.23
N PRO A 242 -1.47 -5.73 -5.20
CA PRO A 242 -2.00 -4.37 -5.07
C PRO A 242 -1.84 -3.85 -3.64
N HIS A 243 -1.39 -2.60 -3.46
CA HIS A 243 -1.31 -1.99 -2.12
C HIS A 243 -2.58 -1.20 -1.80
N PHE A 244 -3.64 -1.91 -1.42
CA PHE A 244 -4.99 -1.35 -1.19
C PHE A 244 -5.03 -0.21 -0.14
N HIS A 245 -4.14 -0.22 0.84
CA HIS A 245 -4.03 0.85 1.85
C HIS A 245 -3.75 2.22 1.21
N GLU A 246 -2.75 2.32 0.34
CA GLU A 246 -2.40 3.58 -0.34
C GLU A 246 -3.46 3.97 -1.38
N VAL A 247 -4.08 2.98 -2.03
CA VAL A 247 -5.23 3.24 -2.92
C VAL A 247 -6.37 3.87 -2.12
N ALA A 248 -6.63 3.41 -0.88
CA ALA A 248 -7.68 3.97 -0.03
C ALA A 248 -7.38 5.45 0.32
N HIS A 249 -6.14 5.79 0.68
CA HIS A 249 -5.74 7.19 0.88
C HIS A 249 -6.04 8.06 -0.35
N LEU A 250 -5.69 7.58 -1.55
CA LEU A 250 -5.94 8.32 -2.78
C LEU A 250 -7.43 8.52 -3.02
N LEU A 251 -8.24 7.47 -2.91
CA LEU A 251 -9.68 7.56 -3.15
C LEU A 251 -10.38 8.49 -2.16
N VAL A 252 -9.92 8.54 -0.90
CA VAL A 252 -10.40 9.51 0.09
C VAL A 252 -10.07 10.94 -0.34
N ASN A 253 -8.84 11.20 -0.78
CA ASN A 253 -8.45 12.53 -1.26
C ASN A 253 -9.25 12.95 -2.50
N ILE A 254 -9.53 12.02 -3.43
CA ILE A 254 -10.39 12.30 -4.60
C ILE A 254 -11.82 12.60 -4.15
N ARG A 255 -12.37 11.83 -3.20
CA ARG A 255 -13.72 12.02 -2.66
C ARG A 255 -13.88 13.38 -1.96
N LEU A 256 -12.84 13.85 -1.27
CA LEU A 256 -12.86 15.14 -0.59
C LEU A 256 -12.62 16.30 -1.56
N GLY A 257 -11.74 16.12 -2.55
CA GLY A 257 -11.39 17.11 -3.58
C GLY A 257 -10.59 18.30 -3.03
N LYS A 258 -11.03 18.90 -1.94
CA LYS A 258 -10.32 19.96 -1.23
C LYS A 258 -10.21 19.63 0.25
N LEU A 259 -9.01 19.64 0.78
CA LEU A 259 -8.73 19.22 2.15
C LEU A 259 -7.46 19.89 2.71
N PRO A 260 -7.31 19.99 4.03
CA PRO A 260 -6.01 20.33 4.60
C PRO A 260 -4.96 19.25 4.30
N MET A 261 -3.69 19.62 4.40
CA MET A 261 -2.58 18.73 4.02
C MET A 261 -2.46 17.49 4.91
N TYR A 262 -2.82 17.62 6.20
CA TYR A 262 -2.70 16.55 7.17
C TYR A 262 -4.03 16.31 7.88
N THR A 263 -4.21 15.09 8.38
CA THR A 263 -5.32 14.69 9.26
C THR A 263 -4.76 13.95 10.47
N GLN A 264 -5.46 14.01 11.61
CA GLN A 264 -5.05 13.23 12.79
C GLN A 264 -4.84 11.74 12.40
N PRO A 265 -3.66 11.16 12.68
CA PRO A 265 -3.31 9.82 12.20
C PRO A 265 -4.29 8.72 12.62
N LEU A 266 -4.95 8.88 13.78
CA LEU A 266 -6.01 7.99 14.23
C LEU A 266 -7.11 7.82 13.16
N LEU A 267 -7.44 8.89 12.43
CA LEU A 267 -8.48 8.87 11.40
C LEU A 267 -7.92 8.61 10.00
N SER A 268 -6.78 9.21 9.62
CA SER A 268 -6.19 9.00 8.29
C SER A 268 -5.80 7.55 8.07
N GLU A 269 -4.96 7.03 8.97
CA GLU A 269 -4.44 5.67 8.90
C GLU A 269 -5.54 4.67 9.27
N GLY A 270 -6.40 5.03 10.22
CA GLY A 270 -7.53 4.21 10.63
C GLY A 270 -8.54 3.99 9.48
N LEU A 271 -8.87 5.03 8.72
CA LEU A 271 -9.75 4.90 7.56
C LEU A 271 -9.11 4.06 6.45
N ALA A 272 -7.82 4.26 6.17
CA ALA A 272 -7.10 3.46 5.18
C ALA A 272 -7.01 1.98 5.59
N VAL A 273 -6.85 1.68 6.88
CA VAL A 273 -6.94 0.29 7.39
C VAL A 273 -8.35 -0.26 7.26
N TYR A 274 -9.37 0.50 7.64
CA TYR A 274 -10.76 0.07 7.55
C TYR A 274 -11.13 -0.32 6.11
N LEU A 275 -10.74 0.50 5.14
CA LEU A 275 -11.05 0.31 3.72
C LEU A 275 -10.14 -0.72 3.02
N GLY A 276 -8.81 -0.63 3.23
CA GLY A 276 -7.81 -1.35 2.43
C GLY A 276 -6.94 -2.34 3.19
N GLY A 277 -7.07 -2.44 4.52
CA GLY A 277 -6.16 -3.21 5.35
C GLY A 277 -4.76 -2.59 5.42
N ARG A 278 -3.70 -3.42 5.56
CA ARG A 278 -2.30 -2.96 5.68
C ARG A 278 -1.32 -4.07 5.32
N TRP A 279 -0.35 -3.79 4.44
CA TRP A 279 0.81 -4.67 4.17
C TRP A 279 0.44 -6.14 3.94
N GLY A 280 -0.48 -6.38 3.01
CA GLY A 280 -0.97 -7.73 2.73
C GLY A 280 -1.74 -8.38 3.87
N LYS A 281 -2.31 -7.59 4.79
CA LYS A 281 -3.29 -8.06 5.77
C LYS A 281 -4.61 -7.39 5.50
N SER A 282 -5.68 -8.18 5.43
CA SER A 282 -7.04 -7.67 5.27
C SER A 282 -7.49 -6.89 6.51
N THR A 283 -8.53 -6.08 6.37
CA THR A 283 -9.20 -5.39 7.48
C THR A 283 -9.63 -6.37 8.58
N VAL A 284 -10.12 -7.56 8.19
CA VAL A 284 -10.57 -8.58 9.14
C VAL A 284 -9.42 -9.07 10.02
N THR A 285 -8.29 -9.43 9.40
CA THR A 285 -7.08 -9.85 10.14
C THR A 285 -6.61 -8.76 11.11
N LEU A 286 -6.64 -7.49 10.68
CA LEU A 286 -6.20 -6.37 11.50
C LEU A 286 -7.17 -6.10 12.65
N ASN A 287 -8.48 -6.29 12.47
CA ASN A 287 -9.45 -6.16 13.56
C ASN A 287 -9.16 -7.16 14.70
N TYR A 288 -8.82 -8.41 14.39
CA TYR A 288 -8.44 -9.38 15.42
C TYR A 288 -7.18 -8.97 16.17
N LEU A 289 -6.16 -8.52 15.44
CA LEU A 289 -4.94 -8.01 16.06
C LEU A 289 -5.24 -6.81 16.95
N ALA A 290 -6.10 -5.89 16.52
CA ALA A 290 -6.55 -4.76 17.31
C ALA A 290 -7.21 -5.20 18.62
N GLY A 291 -8.14 -6.16 18.56
CA GLY A 291 -8.78 -6.75 19.72
C GLY A 291 -7.79 -7.32 20.72
N PHE A 292 -6.86 -8.14 20.24
CA PHE A 292 -5.78 -8.70 21.07
C PHE A 292 -4.94 -7.59 21.72
N LEU A 293 -4.48 -6.59 20.95
CA LEU A 293 -3.68 -5.49 21.47
C LEU A 293 -4.40 -4.71 22.58
N GLN A 294 -5.71 -4.55 22.46
CA GLN A 294 -6.54 -3.84 23.45
C GLN A 294 -6.82 -4.69 24.69
N ASP A 295 -7.17 -5.96 24.52
CA ASP A 295 -7.45 -6.88 25.63
C ASP A 295 -6.20 -7.09 26.48
N GLN A 296 -5.02 -7.12 25.85
CA GLN A 296 -3.73 -7.19 26.53
C GLN A 296 -3.20 -5.83 27.01
N LYS A 297 -3.94 -4.73 26.77
CA LYS A 297 -3.54 -3.34 27.11
C LYS A 297 -2.16 -2.95 26.55
N LEU A 298 -1.83 -3.47 25.38
CA LEU A 298 -0.60 -3.14 24.65
C LEU A 298 -0.73 -1.82 23.91
N VAL A 299 -1.95 -1.49 23.47
CA VAL A 299 -2.29 -0.19 22.86
C VAL A 299 -3.69 0.20 23.32
N GLU A 300 -3.83 1.40 23.86
CA GLU A 300 -5.11 1.98 24.27
C GLU A 300 -5.48 3.12 23.30
N ILE A 301 -6.77 3.42 23.11
CA ILE A 301 -7.19 4.50 22.20
C ILE A 301 -6.59 5.85 22.63
N ASP A 302 -6.57 6.10 23.94
CA ASP A 302 -6.00 7.33 24.51
C ASP A 302 -4.51 7.49 24.18
N SER A 303 -3.76 6.39 24.04
CA SER A 303 -2.33 6.44 23.73
C SER A 303 -2.01 6.71 22.25
N ILE A 304 -3.02 6.81 21.39
CA ILE A 304 -2.86 7.04 19.95
C ILE A 304 -3.77 8.15 19.40
N ILE A 305 -4.40 8.95 20.28
CA ILE A 305 -5.45 9.88 19.88
C ILE A 305 -4.94 11.18 19.22
N THR A 306 -3.73 11.62 19.58
CA THR A 306 -3.07 12.79 18.99
C THR A 306 -1.93 12.36 18.08
N MET A 307 -1.57 13.23 17.12
CA MET A 307 -0.45 12.99 16.20
C MET A 307 0.86 12.70 16.93
N ASP A 308 1.16 13.43 18.00
CA ASP A 308 2.39 13.26 18.77
C ASP A 308 2.44 11.87 19.44
N TYR A 309 1.35 11.49 20.12
CA TYR A 309 1.27 10.19 20.78
C TYR A 309 1.28 9.03 19.79
N PHE A 310 0.55 9.14 18.69
CA PHE A 310 0.50 8.13 17.65
C PHE A 310 1.89 7.81 17.06
N LYS A 311 2.75 8.83 16.92
CA LYS A 311 4.11 8.67 16.40
C LYS A 311 5.10 8.12 17.43
N GLN A 312 4.96 8.48 18.71
CA GLN A 312 5.95 8.17 19.74
C GLN A 312 5.69 6.84 20.46
N HIS A 313 4.43 6.44 20.67
CA HIS A 313 4.09 5.42 21.67
C HIS A 313 3.87 4.01 21.11
N SER A 314 3.79 3.87 19.78
CA SER A 314 3.50 2.58 19.15
C SER A 314 4.05 2.54 17.74
N SER A 315 4.65 1.42 17.35
CA SER A 315 4.98 1.18 15.95
C SER A 315 3.69 1.14 15.12
N ALA A 316 3.83 1.46 13.84
CA ALA A 316 2.72 1.45 12.90
C ALA A 316 2.05 0.06 12.79
N ASP A 317 2.76 -1.03 13.11
CA ASP A 317 2.19 -2.39 13.20
C ASP A 317 1.25 -2.61 14.39
N MET A 318 1.31 -1.75 15.41
CA MET A 318 0.49 -1.84 16.62
C MET A 318 -0.62 -0.77 16.65
N SER A 319 -0.32 0.49 16.31
CA SER A 319 -1.34 1.55 16.34
C SER A 319 -2.39 1.40 15.26
N TYR A 320 -2.01 1.01 14.05
CA TYR A 320 -2.91 1.01 12.90
C TYR A 320 -4.04 -0.02 12.99
N PRO A 321 -3.82 -1.26 13.46
CA PRO A 321 -4.92 -2.17 13.75
C PRO A 321 -5.97 -1.53 14.67
N VAL A 322 -5.50 -0.92 15.77
CA VAL A 322 -6.38 -0.28 16.76
C VAL A 322 -7.11 0.93 16.19
N ALA A 323 -6.39 1.79 15.44
CA ALA A 323 -6.98 2.91 14.73
C ALA A 323 -8.02 2.48 13.68
N GLY A 324 -7.75 1.38 12.98
CA GLY A 324 -8.66 0.79 12.00
C GLY A 324 -9.95 0.28 12.62
N LEU A 325 -9.86 -0.47 13.72
CA LEU A 325 -11.04 -0.96 14.43
C LEU A 325 -11.85 0.18 15.07
N PHE A 326 -11.18 1.21 15.60
CA PHE A 326 -11.84 2.41 16.12
C PHE A 326 -12.50 3.22 15.02
N THR A 327 -11.85 3.38 13.87
CA THR A 327 -12.44 4.05 12.71
C THR A 327 -13.64 3.28 12.17
N ALA A 328 -13.60 1.94 12.15
CA ALA A 328 -14.75 1.13 11.79
C ALA A 328 -15.96 1.43 12.69
N TYR A 329 -15.75 1.57 14.01
CA TYR A 329 -16.79 2.01 14.95
C TYR A 329 -17.35 3.38 14.59
N LEU A 330 -16.48 4.36 14.31
CA LEU A 330 -16.91 5.71 13.96
C LEU A 330 -17.71 5.73 12.65
N VAL A 331 -17.26 5.01 11.61
CA VAL A 331 -17.97 4.92 10.32
C VAL A 331 -19.33 4.25 10.50
N ASP A 332 -19.41 3.13 11.22
CA ASP A 332 -20.67 2.41 11.45
C ASP A 332 -21.66 3.27 12.29
N ALA A 333 -21.16 4.12 13.18
CA ALA A 333 -21.99 4.98 14.04
C ALA A 333 -22.43 6.28 13.34
N LEU A 334 -21.59 6.86 12.49
CA LEU A 334 -21.80 8.17 11.87
C LEU A 334 -22.36 8.09 10.45
N GLU A 335 -22.17 6.96 9.76
CA GLU A 335 -22.18 6.86 8.30
C GLU A 335 -21.02 7.65 7.66
N MET A 336 -20.69 7.31 6.41
CA MET A 336 -19.46 7.79 5.76
C MET A 336 -19.40 9.32 5.63
N ASP A 337 -20.50 9.99 5.24
CA ASP A 337 -20.49 11.44 5.03
C ASP A 337 -20.25 12.23 6.33
N LYS A 338 -20.89 11.83 7.44
CA LYS A 338 -20.63 12.47 8.74
C LYS A 338 -19.24 12.12 9.27
N PHE A 339 -18.75 10.91 9.02
CA PHE A 339 -17.38 10.54 9.33
C PHE A 339 -16.37 11.43 8.58
N LEU A 340 -16.57 11.67 7.28
CA LEU A 340 -15.70 12.57 6.50
C LEU A 340 -15.76 14.02 6.99
N ASN A 341 -16.90 14.48 7.53
CA ASN A 341 -16.97 15.78 8.19
C ASN A 341 -16.12 15.81 9.48
N LEU A 342 -16.19 14.75 10.30
CA LEU A 342 -15.33 14.61 11.48
C LEU A 342 -13.85 14.57 11.08
N TYR A 343 -13.52 13.80 10.03
CA TYR A 343 -12.19 13.70 9.44
C TYR A 343 -11.63 15.08 9.12
N LEU A 344 -12.34 15.88 8.32
CA LEU A 344 -11.95 17.25 7.98
C LEU A 344 -11.86 18.17 9.19
N SER A 345 -12.72 18.00 10.19
CA SER A 345 -12.69 18.82 11.42
C SER A 345 -11.45 18.56 12.30
N LEU A 346 -10.75 17.46 12.04
CA LEU A 346 -9.51 17.02 12.66
C LEU A 346 -8.35 16.98 11.63
N SER A 347 -8.49 17.74 10.55
CA SER A 347 -7.46 18.02 9.55
C SER A 347 -6.90 19.44 9.72
N GLY A 348 -5.67 19.66 9.28
CA GLY A 348 -4.99 20.96 9.38
C GLY A 348 -3.58 20.93 8.78
N SER A 349 -2.80 21.95 9.09
CA SER A 349 -1.35 21.97 8.89
C SER A 349 -0.65 21.03 9.88
N TYR A 350 0.61 20.69 9.60
CA TYR A 350 1.41 19.83 10.47
C TYR A 350 1.49 20.37 11.90
N ASP A 351 1.78 21.67 12.04
CA ASP A 351 1.93 22.34 13.33
C ASP A 351 0.62 22.41 14.12
N GLU A 352 -0.51 22.66 13.45
CA GLU A 352 -1.83 22.67 14.08
C GLU A 352 -2.17 21.30 14.67
N LEU A 353 -1.93 20.22 13.92
CA LEU A 353 -2.22 18.87 14.39
C LEU A 353 -1.25 18.39 15.47
N LEU A 354 0.04 18.73 15.36
CA LEU A 354 1.05 18.40 16.36
C LEU A 354 0.75 19.07 17.71
N ARG A 355 0.20 20.29 17.69
CA ARG A 355 -0.17 21.06 18.89
C ARG A 355 -1.62 20.84 19.33
N MET A 356 -2.40 20.05 18.61
CA MET A 356 -3.80 19.80 18.95
C MET A 356 -3.89 19.02 20.25
N GLU A 357 -4.53 19.62 21.26
CA GLU A 357 -4.70 18.99 22.55
C GLU A 357 -5.63 17.78 22.47
N GLU A 358 -5.31 16.74 23.25
CA GLU A 358 -6.12 15.52 23.37
C GLU A 358 -7.58 15.82 23.71
N THR A 359 -7.84 16.79 24.60
CA THR A 359 -9.19 17.23 25.00
C THR A 359 -10.02 17.71 23.82
N ILE A 360 -9.39 18.41 22.86
CA ILE A 360 -10.05 18.91 21.64
C ILE A 360 -10.42 17.74 20.73
N VAL A 361 -9.52 16.77 20.54
CA VAL A 361 -9.80 15.58 19.72
C VAL A 361 -10.96 14.78 20.31
N LYS A 362 -10.91 14.51 21.62
CA LYS A 362 -11.97 13.80 22.35
C LYS A 362 -13.32 14.50 22.26
N GLN A 363 -13.33 15.83 22.40
CA GLN A 363 -14.55 16.63 22.31
C GLN A 363 -15.15 16.53 20.90
N LYS A 364 -14.36 16.74 19.85
CA LYS A 364 -14.83 16.66 18.45
C LYS A 364 -15.42 15.28 18.11
N ILE A 365 -14.80 14.20 18.58
CA ILE A 365 -15.33 12.85 18.38
C ILE A 365 -16.64 12.64 19.16
N SER A 366 -16.70 13.09 20.42
CA SER A 366 -17.90 12.96 21.25
C SER A 366 -19.07 13.76 20.68
N ASP A 367 -18.82 14.99 20.22
CA ASP A 367 -19.79 15.86 19.57
C ASP A 367 -20.33 15.25 18.28
N ALA A 368 -19.45 14.69 17.44
CA ALA A 368 -19.86 14.05 16.19
C ALA A 368 -20.77 12.83 16.44
N LEU A 369 -20.49 12.06 17.50
CA LEU A 369 -21.28 10.90 17.93
C LEU A 369 -22.54 11.28 18.74
N GLU A 370 -22.74 12.56 19.03
CA GLU A 370 -23.85 13.06 19.86
C GLU A 370 -23.91 12.39 21.25
N VAL A 371 -22.75 12.11 21.85
CA VAL A 371 -22.64 11.54 23.21
C VAL A 371 -22.06 12.56 24.20
N ALA A 372 -22.40 12.38 25.49
CA ALA A 372 -22.12 13.38 26.52
C ALA A 372 -20.61 13.58 26.80
N ASP A 373 -19.82 12.51 26.73
CA ASP A 373 -18.41 12.53 27.11
C ASP A 373 -17.59 11.39 26.48
N TRP A 374 -16.27 11.52 26.59
CA TRP A 374 -15.31 10.53 26.09
C TRP A 374 -15.42 9.14 26.74
N PRO A 375 -15.62 9.00 28.07
CA PRO A 375 -15.92 7.70 28.67
C PRO A 375 -17.09 6.96 28.01
N THR A 376 -18.15 7.68 27.63
CA THR A 376 -19.28 7.11 26.88
C THR A 376 -18.84 6.62 25.49
N VAL A 377 -17.99 7.37 24.79
CA VAL A 377 -17.39 6.93 23.51
C VAL A 377 -16.63 5.61 23.70
N LEU A 378 -15.74 5.52 24.70
CA LEU A 378 -14.95 4.33 24.97
C LEU A 378 -15.82 3.12 25.36
N GLN A 379 -16.89 3.35 26.13
CA GLN A 379 -17.84 2.29 26.49
C GLN A 379 -18.57 1.74 25.25
N ASN A 380 -19.09 2.63 24.40
CA ASN A 380 -19.77 2.24 23.16
C ASN A 380 -18.82 1.52 22.21
N TYR A 381 -17.59 2.04 22.07
CA TYR A 381 -16.55 1.40 21.29
C TYR A 381 -16.17 0.01 21.82
N LYS A 382 -16.04 -0.16 23.14
CA LYS A 382 -15.75 -1.46 23.75
C LYS A 382 -16.85 -2.47 23.43
N ALA A 383 -18.12 -2.08 23.56
CA ALA A 383 -19.25 -2.93 23.19
C ALA A 383 -19.23 -3.29 21.69
N TYR A 384 -18.91 -2.32 20.83
CA TYR A 384 -18.73 -2.53 19.40
C TYR A 384 -17.60 -3.54 19.11
N SER A 385 -16.42 -3.35 19.71
CA SER A 385 -15.25 -4.21 19.55
C SER A 385 -15.57 -5.66 19.98
N GLN A 386 -16.19 -5.84 21.15
CA GLN A 386 -16.59 -7.16 21.64
C GLN A 386 -17.57 -7.87 20.68
N ARG A 387 -18.57 -7.15 20.16
CA ARG A 387 -19.48 -7.70 19.14
C ARG A 387 -18.73 -8.07 17.85
N LYS A 388 -17.83 -7.19 17.38
CA LYS A 388 -17.02 -7.43 16.16
C LYS A 388 -16.12 -8.66 16.27
N LEU A 389 -15.51 -8.86 17.43
CA LEU A 389 -14.54 -9.93 17.70
C LEU A 389 -15.18 -11.23 18.18
N GLY A 390 -16.41 -11.19 18.67
CA GLY A 390 -17.20 -12.35 19.10
C GLY A 390 -18.24 -12.76 18.06
N GLU A 391 -19.40 -12.12 18.05
CA GLU A 391 -20.55 -12.51 17.21
C GLU A 391 -20.29 -12.32 15.70
N GLU A 392 -19.52 -11.29 15.36
CA GLU A 392 -19.18 -10.94 13.98
C GLU A 392 -17.82 -11.43 13.52
N ALA A 393 -17.13 -12.15 14.40
CA ALA A 393 -15.89 -12.85 14.12
C ALA A 393 -16.00 -13.60 12.78
N ALA A 394 -15.00 -13.43 11.92
CA ALA A 394 -14.94 -14.04 10.60
C ALA A 394 -13.92 -15.19 10.52
N PHE A 395 -13.03 -15.36 11.51
CA PHE A 395 -12.08 -16.45 11.63
C PHE A 395 -11.88 -16.79 13.11
N THR A 396 -12.25 -18.00 13.54
CA THR A 396 -12.27 -18.37 14.97
C THR A 396 -11.81 -19.81 15.17
N PRO A 397 -11.34 -20.18 16.39
CA PRO A 397 -11.14 -21.58 16.73
C PRO A 397 -12.46 -22.35 16.79
N GLY A 398 -12.37 -23.68 16.83
CA GLY A 398 -13.51 -24.58 16.97
C GLY A 398 -14.21 -24.97 15.67
N GLY A 399 -15.13 -25.93 15.79
CA GLY A 399 -15.94 -26.45 14.68
C GLY A 399 -17.33 -25.82 14.55
N ILE A 400 -18.19 -26.48 13.79
CA ILE A 400 -19.63 -26.21 13.70
C ILE A 400 -20.40 -27.50 14.03
N ASP A 401 -21.48 -27.37 14.79
CA ASP A 401 -22.28 -28.52 15.26
C ASP A 401 -23.11 -29.16 14.14
N GLU A 402 -23.55 -28.35 13.18
CA GLU A 402 -24.37 -28.74 12.05
C GLU A 402 -23.80 -28.20 10.74
N GLY A 403 -23.69 -29.08 9.74
CA GLY A 403 -23.26 -28.72 8.39
C GLY A 403 -23.11 -29.93 7.47
N GLU A 404 -22.94 -29.67 6.19
CA GLU A 404 -22.66 -30.65 5.16
C GLU A 404 -21.16 -30.94 5.11
N LYS A 405 -20.79 -32.22 5.13
CA LYS A 405 -19.40 -32.62 4.90
C LYS A 405 -19.08 -32.43 3.42
N ILE A 406 -18.08 -31.62 3.13
CA ILE A 406 -17.66 -31.30 1.75
C ILE A 406 -16.29 -31.86 1.39
N ILE A 407 -15.46 -32.20 2.38
CA ILE A 407 -14.17 -32.91 2.20
C ILE A 407 -13.97 -33.84 3.41
N GLU A 408 -13.59 -35.09 3.15
CA GLU A 408 -13.09 -36.04 4.17
C GLU A 408 -11.90 -36.81 3.59
N ASP A 409 -10.69 -36.30 3.80
CA ASP A 409 -9.45 -36.81 3.17
C ASP A 409 -8.24 -36.68 4.11
N LYS A 410 -7.45 -37.75 4.23
CA LYS A 410 -6.19 -37.82 5.03
C LYS A 410 -6.28 -37.20 6.43
N GLY A 411 -7.38 -37.45 7.15
CA GLY A 411 -7.58 -36.92 8.51
C GLY A 411 -8.07 -35.48 8.57
N ILE A 412 -8.29 -34.82 7.43
CA ILE A 412 -8.99 -33.54 7.34
C ILE A 412 -10.46 -33.77 7.07
N LEU A 413 -11.28 -33.06 7.84
CA LEU A 413 -12.71 -32.93 7.65
C LEU A 413 -13.03 -31.45 7.43
N VAL A 414 -13.63 -31.13 6.29
CA VAL A 414 -14.19 -29.80 6.01
C VAL A 414 -15.71 -29.89 6.01
N VAL A 415 -16.34 -29.05 6.83
CA VAL A 415 -17.79 -28.97 6.99
C VAL A 415 -18.26 -27.57 6.63
N GLU A 416 -19.33 -27.50 5.84
CA GLU A 416 -19.96 -26.26 5.41
C GLU A 416 -21.34 -26.10 6.04
N ASN A 417 -21.68 -24.89 6.50
CA ASN A 417 -23.08 -24.51 6.70
C ASN A 417 -23.38 -23.21 5.96
N ARG A 418 -24.54 -22.57 6.18
CA ARG A 418 -24.93 -21.35 5.45
C ARG A 418 -23.88 -20.23 5.48
N LYS A 419 -23.13 -20.12 6.57
CA LYS A 419 -22.25 -18.97 6.86
C LYS A 419 -20.78 -19.35 6.98
N TRP A 420 -20.50 -20.56 7.44
CA TRP A 420 -19.17 -20.98 7.87
C TRP A 420 -18.63 -22.14 7.05
N ILE A 421 -17.30 -22.15 6.92
CA ILE A 421 -16.50 -23.31 6.59
C ILE A 421 -15.70 -23.66 7.84
N ALA A 422 -15.90 -24.87 8.37
CA ALA A 422 -15.15 -25.41 9.49
C ALA A 422 -14.16 -26.45 8.97
N VAL A 423 -12.95 -26.43 9.51
CA VAL A 423 -11.88 -27.36 9.20
C VAL A 423 -11.48 -28.05 10.50
N LYS A 424 -11.46 -29.37 10.49
CA LYS A 424 -10.97 -30.21 11.57
C LYS A 424 -9.86 -31.10 11.04
N ILE A 425 -8.73 -31.14 11.72
CA ILE A 425 -7.57 -31.97 11.36
C ILE A 425 -7.26 -32.89 12.54
N SER A 426 -7.44 -34.20 12.33
CA SER A 426 -7.12 -35.22 13.33
C SER A 426 -5.62 -35.53 13.30
N GLY A 427 -4.95 -35.47 14.46
CA GLY A 427 -3.56 -35.90 14.60
C GLY A 427 -3.41 -37.43 14.63
N ASP A 428 -2.24 -37.92 14.20
CA ASP A 428 -1.80 -39.27 14.54
C ASP A 428 -0.91 -39.15 15.80
N GLU A 429 -1.19 -39.93 16.85
CA GLU A 429 -0.30 -40.09 18.01
C GLU A 429 0.07 -38.81 18.80
N LEU A 430 -0.90 -37.93 19.11
CA LEU A 430 -0.74 -36.68 19.90
C LEU A 430 0.19 -35.64 19.29
N GLN A 431 0.71 -35.84 18.07
CA GLN A 431 1.46 -34.82 17.35
C GLN A 431 0.51 -34.05 16.41
N PRO A 432 0.27 -32.76 16.66
CA PRO A 432 -0.58 -31.95 15.78
C PRO A 432 0.00 -31.90 14.37
N GLN A 433 -0.83 -32.23 13.38
CA GLN A 433 -0.42 -32.17 11.99
C GLN A 433 -0.27 -30.70 11.55
N ALA A 434 0.75 -30.43 10.74
CA ALA A 434 0.87 -29.18 10.02
C ALA A 434 0.54 -29.42 8.54
N GLY A 435 -0.03 -28.44 7.86
CA GLY A 435 -0.37 -28.62 6.46
C GLY A 435 -0.88 -27.37 5.77
N ASP A 436 -1.09 -27.53 4.48
CA ASP A 436 -1.66 -26.52 3.60
C ASP A 436 -2.84 -27.13 2.83
N LEU A 437 -3.99 -26.44 2.81
CA LEU A 437 -5.17 -26.77 2.00
C LEU A 437 -5.41 -25.63 0.99
N TYR A 438 -5.17 -25.92 -0.29
CA TYR A 438 -5.40 -24.99 -1.40
C TYR A 438 -6.75 -25.25 -2.04
N PHE A 439 -7.48 -24.19 -2.40
CA PHE A 439 -8.81 -24.31 -3.00
C PHE A 439 -9.18 -23.06 -3.82
N GLY A 440 -10.32 -23.14 -4.51
CA GLY A 440 -10.75 -22.13 -5.46
C GLY A 440 -9.93 -22.20 -6.74
N PRO A 441 -10.08 -23.27 -7.53
CA PRO A 441 -9.35 -23.44 -8.77
C PRO A 441 -9.71 -22.34 -9.76
N ASP A 442 -8.70 -21.76 -10.38
CA ASP A 442 -8.76 -20.78 -11.44
C ASP A 442 -7.65 -21.11 -12.44
N GLU A 443 -8.06 -21.61 -13.61
CA GLU A 443 -7.13 -22.03 -14.66
C GLU A 443 -6.19 -20.90 -15.09
N SER A 444 -6.61 -19.63 -14.96
CA SER A 444 -5.77 -18.48 -15.31
C SER A 444 -4.60 -18.27 -14.34
N LEU A 445 -4.62 -18.90 -13.17
CA LEU A 445 -3.54 -18.88 -12.18
C LEU A 445 -2.51 -19.98 -12.39
N VAL A 446 -2.79 -21.00 -13.21
CA VAL A 446 -1.84 -22.11 -13.44
C VAL A 446 -0.54 -21.58 -14.03
N GLY A 447 0.57 -21.83 -13.33
CA GLY A 447 1.90 -21.39 -13.74
C GLY A 447 2.19 -19.90 -13.52
N GLN A 448 1.25 -19.14 -12.92
CA GLN A 448 1.49 -17.77 -12.49
C GLN A 448 2.28 -17.74 -11.18
N ARG A 449 2.85 -16.58 -10.83
CA ARG A 449 3.59 -16.37 -9.58
C ARG A 449 2.83 -15.42 -8.65
N SER A 450 2.97 -15.63 -7.35
CA SER A 450 2.41 -14.78 -6.29
C SER A 450 3.50 -14.54 -5.25
N LEU A 451 3.69 -13.27 -4.88
CA LEU A 451 4.73 -12.90 -3.91
C LEU A 451 4.43 -13.53 -2.55
N LEU A 452 3.18 -13.46 -2.11
CA LEU A 452 2.77 -14.06 -0.85
C LEU A 452 2.91 -15.59 -0.88
N TYR A 453 2.57 -16.23 -2.00
CA TYR A 453 2.72 -17.67 -2.13
C TYR A 453 4.18 -18.11 -2.01
N GLU A 454 5.11 -17.38 -2.64
CA GLU A 454 6.55 -17.63 -2.52
C GLU A 454 7.08 -17.40 -1.10
N GLU A 455 6.62 -16.34 -0.43
CA GLU A 455 7.01 -16.04 0.94
C GLU A 455 6.54 -17.10 1.95
N GLN A 456 5.36 -17.69 1.70
CA GLN A 456 4.79 -18.72 2.58
C GLN A 456 5.20 -20.15 2.19
N GLY A 457 5.50 -20.38 0.92
CA GLY A 457 5.74 -21.71 0.35
C GLY A 457 7.10 -22.32 0.72
N ASN A 458 7.15 -23.64 0.85
CA ASN A 458 8.39 -24.40 1.03
C ASN A 458 9.08 -24.69 -0.33
N ASN A 459 9.47 -23.65 -1.07
CA ASN A 459 10.11 -23.71 -2.41
C ASN A 459 9.18 -23.90 -3.63
N PHE A 460 7.88 -23.60 -3.53
CA PHE A 460 7.04 -23.49 -4.73
C PHE A 460 7.15 -22.08 -5.32
N GLU A 461 7.62 -21.97 -6.57
CA GLU A 461 7.68 -20.68 -7.27
C GLU A 461 6.39 -20.37 -8.05
N MET A 462 5.61 -21.38 -8.41
CA MET A 462 4.43 -21.24 -9.27
C MET A 462 3.15 -21.75 -8.60
N LEU A 463 2.04 -21.05 -8.86
CA LEU A 463 0.71 -21.44 -8.42
C LEU A 463 0.24 -22.69 -9.18
N SER A 464 -0.31 -23.66 -8.43
CA SER A 464 -0.96 -24.86 -9.00
C SER A 464 -2.36 -24.59 -9.56
N GLY A 465 -2.75 -23.31 -9.65
CA GLY A 465 -4.06 -22.89 -10.15
C GLY A 465 -5.09 -22.63 -9.04
N TYR A 466 -4.71 -22.59 -7.77
CA TYR A 466 -5.62 -22.26 -6.67
C TYR A 466 -5.42 -20.83 -6.18
N ARG A 467 -6.54 -20.12 -5.99
CA ARG A 467 -6.52 -18.74 -5.48
C ARG A 467 -6.25 -18.66 -3.98
N TYR A 468 -6.87 -19.56 -3.21
CA TYR A 468 -6.87 -19.50 -1.75
C TYR A 468 -6.00 -20.61 -1.16
N GLY A 469 -5.37 -20.31 -0.02
CA GLY A 469 -4.63 -21.27 0.79
C GLY A 469 -4.99 -21.15 2.26
N LEU A 470 -5.19 -22.28 2.90
CA LEU A 470 -5.28 -22.42 4.35
C LEU A 470 -4.01 -23.08 4.85
N ARG A 471 -3.26 -22.41 5.71
CA ARG A 471 -2.11 -22.99 6.41
C ARG A 471 -2.47 -23.20 7.86
N PHE A 472 -2.11 -24.35 8.41
CA PHE A 472 -2.40 -24.67 9.81
C PHE A 472 -1.27 -25.49 10.44
N ASP A 473 -1.06 -25.27 11.73
CA ASP A 473 -0.27 -26.10 12.63
C ASP A 473 -0.78 -25.94 14.08
N ALA A 474 -0.05 -26.50 15.05
CA ALA A 474 -0.40 -26.42 16.48
C ALA A 474 -0.47 -24.98 17.03
N ASN A 475 0.23 -24.04 16.40
CA ASN A 475 0.41 -22.68 16.87
C ASN A 475 -0.53 -21.70 16.17
N GLU A 476 -0.86 -21.92 14.90
CA GLU A 476 -1.67 -20.98 14.13
C GLU A 476 -2.42 -21.60 12.96
N ALA A 477 -3.51 -20.95 12.58
CA ALA A 477 -4.20 -21.16 11.30
C ALA A 477 -4.37 -19.83 10.58
N GLY A 478 -4.09 -19.81 9.28
CA GLY A 478 -4.18 -18.62 8.43
C GLY A 478 -4.87 -18.92 7.09
N LEU A 479 -5.71 -17.98 6.64
CA LEU A 479 -6.36 -17.99 5.33
C LEU A 479 -5.75 -16.90 4.45
N TYR A 480 -5.29 -17.28 3.27
CA TYR A 480 -4.53 -16.44 2.34
C TYR A 480 -5.25 -16.36 0.99
N ASP A 481 -5.23 -15.18 0.35
CA ASP A 481 -5.60 -14.95 -1.04
C ASP A 481 -4.33 -14.62 -1.83
N PHE A 482 -3.85 -15.57 -2.63
CA PHE A 482 -2.60 -15.44 -3.36
C PHE A 482 -2.69 -14.48 -4.54
N VAL A 483 -3.91 -14.18 -5.03
CA VAL A 483 -4.13 -13.22 -6.12
C VAL A 483 -3.94 -11.79 -5.64
N THR A 484 -4.54 -11.46 -4.49
CA THR A 484 -4.42 -10.13 -3.88
C THR A 484 -3.19 -10.02 -2.96
N ASN A 485 -2.46 -11.12 -2.78
CA ASN A 485 -1.33 -11.27 -1.87
C ASN A 485 -1.71 -11.03 -0.37
N GLN A 486 -2.98 -11.19 0.02
CA GLN A 486 -3.45 -10.83 1.36
C GLN A 486 -3.67 -12.04 2.30
N LEU A 487 -3.34 -11.85 3.58
CA LEU A 487 -3.80 -12.64 4.71
C LEU A 487 -5.22 -12.17 5.10
N LEU A 488 -6.21 -12.99 4.78
CA LEU A 488 -7.64 -12.71 4.94
C LEU A 488 -8.15 -12.95 6.36
N GLY A 489 -7.58 -13.93 7.06
CA GLY A 489 -7.89 -14.24 8.45
C GLY A 489 -6.76 -15.03 9.10
N LYS A 490 -6.57 -14.86 10.41
CA LYS A 490 -5.54 -15.59 11.15
C LYS A 490 -5.96 -15.80 12.60
N PHE A 491 -5.67 -16.97 13.13
CA PHE A 491 -5.74 -17.31 14.54
C PHE A 491 -4.35 -17.75 15.02
N ILE A 492 -3.91 -17.25 16.17
CA ILE A 492 -2.60 -17.59 16.76
C ILE A 492 -2.85 -18.10 18.18
N ASN A 493 -2.76 -19.42 18.35
CA ASN A 493 -2.97 -20.11 19.62
C ASN A 493 -1.97 -19.64 20.69
N GLY A 494 -0.74 -19.31 20.32
CA GLY A 494 0.26 -18.78 21.26
C GLY A 494 -0.08 -17.41 21.84
N LEU A 495 -0.94 -16.62 21.18
CA LEU A 495 -1.42 -15.32 21.67
C LEU A 495 -2.75 -15.44 22.40
N THR A 496 -3.62 -16.35 21.95
CA THR A 496 -4.94 -16.57 22.54
C THR A 496 -5.20 -18.07 22.63
N PRO A 497 -4.63 -18.76 23.63
CA PRO A 497 -4.76 -20.21 23.74
C PRO A 497 -6.22 -20.64 23.81
N SER A 498 -6.59 -21.67 23.06
CA SER A 498 -7.94 -22.21 23.04
C SER A 498 -7.94 -23.72 22.86
N ASP A 499 -8.59 -24.44 23.78
CA ASP A 499 -8.84 -25.88 23.65
C ASP A 499 -9.78 -26.20 22.48
N GLU A 500 -10.56 -25.20 22.01
CA GLU A 500 -11.34 -25.33 20.79
C GLU A 500 -10.47 -25.30 19.53
N TYR A 501 -9.26 -24.70 19.61
CA TYR A 501 -8.31 -24.71 18.51
C TYR A 501 -7.49 -25.99 18.49
N LEU A 502 -6.82 -26.30 19.60
CA LEU A 502 -5.93 -27.46 19.72
C LEU A 502 -6.37 -28.29 20.92
N SER A 503 -6.97 -29.44 20.63
CA SER A 503 -7.42 -30.39 21.66
C SER A 503 -6.22 -31.05 22.35
N ALA A 504 -6.14 -30.92 23.67
CA ALA A 504 -5.12 -31.57 24.47
C ALA A 504 -5.30 -33.10 24.57
N GLU A 505 -6.51 -33.61 24.30
CA GLU A 505 -6.82 -35.04 24.45
C GLU A 505 -6.33 -35.87 23.27
N ASP A 506 -6.46 -35.34 22.05
CA ASP A 506 -6.20 -36.08 20.81
C ASP A 506 -5.35 -35.31 19.79
N GLY A 507 -4.90 -34.09 20.13
CA GLY A 507 -4.08 -33.26 19.25
C GLY A 507 -4.83 -32.71 18.03
N THR A 508 -6.16 -32.77 18.02
CA THR A 508 -6.98 -32.25 16.91
C THR A 508 -6.85 -30.74 16.81
N ILE A 509 -6.61 -30.24 15.60
CA ILE A 509 -6.76 -28.82 15.25
C ILE A 509 -8.16 -28.56 14.70
N ALA A 510 -8.87 -27.55 15.21
CA ALA A 510 -10.17 -27.13 14.70
C ALA A 510 -10.30 -25.60 14.61
N PHE A 511 -10.76 -25.12 13.46
CA PHE A 511 -11.06 -23.71 13.25
C PHE A 511 -12.15 -23.54 12.20
N LYS A 512 -12.73 -22.35 12.14
CA LYS A 512 -13.75 -22.00 11.14
C LYS A 512 -13.59 -20.58 10.65
N PHE A 513 -14.02 -20.35 9.42
CA PHE A 513 -14.02 -19.04 8.80
C PHE A 513 -15.29 -18.77 8.01
N ARG A 514 -15.66 -17.49 7.90
CA ARG A 514 -16.83 -17.04 7.15
C ARG A 514 -16.59 -17.14 5.65
N LYS A 515 -17.59 -17.63 4.92
CA LYS A 515 -17.55 -17.71 3.45
C LYS A 515 -17.32 -16.37 2.78
N GLU A 516 -17.76 -15.28 3.40
CA GLU A 516 -17.58 -13.94 2.86
C GLU A 516 -16.10 -13.57 2.68
N LEU A 517 -15.18 -14.16 3.46
CA LEU A 517 -13.75 -13.89 3.34
C LEU A 517 -13.19 -14.33 1.98
N THR A 518 -13.76 -15.36 1.37
CA THR A 518 -13.32 -15.92 0.09
C THR A 518 -14.28 -15.57 -1.04
N GLY A 519 -15.11 -14.52 -0.88
CA GLY A 519 -16.13 -14.19 -1.86
C GLY A 519 -17.14 -15.33 -2.10
N LYS A 520 -17.33 -16.20 -1.09
CA LYS A 520 -18.14 -17.43 -1.13
C LYS A 520 -17.55 -18.57 -1.98
N VAL A 521 -16.27 -18.49 -2.37
CA VAL A 521 -15.54 -19.63 -2.93
C VAL A 521 -15.21 -20.60 -1.80
N ILE A 522 -15.54 -21.87 -1.97
CA ILE A 522 -15.39 -22.90 -0.93
C ILE A 522 -14.60 -24.10 -1.47
N PRO A 523 -13.89 -24.84 -0.59
CA PRO A 523 -13.36 -26.16 -0.94
C PRO A 523 -14.50 -27.12 -1.29
N HIS A 524 -14.30 -28.01 -2.26
CA HIS A 524 -15.23 -29.12 -2.57
C HIS A 524 -14.50 -30.25 -3.29
N ASP A 525 -15.09 -31.45 -3.29
CA ASP A 525 -14.50 -32.65 -3.88
C ASP A 525 -14.01 -32.43 -5.32
N GLY A 526 -12.73 -32.73 -5.55
CA GLY A 526 -12.06 -32.59 -6.85
C GLY A 526 -11.56 -31.17 -7.19
N ALA A 527 -11.76 -30.19 -6.29
CA ALA A 527 -11.38 -28.79 -6.48
C ALA A 527 -10.54 -28.24 -5.32
N TYR A 528 -9.69 -29.08 -4.75
CA TYR A 528 -8.72 -28.71 -3.72
C TYR A 528 -7.42 -29.49 -3.87
N GLU A 529 -6.36 -28.97 -3.27
CA GLU A 529 -5.07 -29.66 -3.11
C GLU A 529 -4.69 -29.65 -1.63
N LEU A 530 -4.35 -30.82 -1.09
CA LEU A 530 -3.99 -31.00 0.32
C LEU A 530 -2.56 -31.49 0.46
N ILE A 531 -1.74 -30.73 1.20
CA ILE A 531 -0.36 -31.04 1.57
C ILE A 531 -0.28 -31.19 3.09
N ILE A 532 0.00 -32.40 3.58
CA ILE A 532 0.30 -32.65 4.99
C ILE A 532 1.82 -32.69 5.18
N LYS A 533 2.32 -31.87 6.10
CA LYS A 533 3.73 -31.80 6.50
C LYS A 533 3.92 -32.74 7.69
N LYS A 534 4.82 -33.71 7.53
CA LYS A 534 5.22 -34.64 8.60
C LYS A 534 6.39 -34.09 9.40
#